data_AF-A0A1Y3N037-F1
#
_entry.id   AF-A0A1Y3N037-F1
#
_cell.length_a   1.000
_cell.length_b   1.000
_cell.length_c   1.000
_cell.angle_alpha   90.00
_cell.angle_beta   90.00
_cell.angle_gamma   90.00
#
_symmetry.space_group_name_H-M   'P 1'
#
loop_
_entity.id
_entity.type
_entity.pdbx_description
1 polymer ?
#
loop_
_entity_poly.entity_id
_entity_poly.type
_entity_poly.pdbx_seq_one_letter_code
_entity_poly.pdbx_strand_id
1 'polypeptide(L)'
;LIDATLDSIQLSNIDIEPQKEKSKKVEEEKIQFPETHELNQLKFLNLYYHQNEQQEITEDVLVHDLIYIFQGIHGRYIKFNPETDKFTIDDRIKIPKPTYELISKLSELGWLYRQIHQFTYQVQPIGLVRQRFCAALQKELTEYYKLITVLESQLIAMDTGTSSKNKIFRNFG
;
A
#
# COMPACT_ATOMS: atom_id res chain seq x y z
N LEU A 1 -49.59 -33.28 -52.21
CA LEU A 1 -49.36 -33.70 -50.81
C LEU A 1 -49.65 -32.50 -49.92
N ILE A 2 -50.74 -32.57 -49.11
CA ILE A 2 -50.90 -32.15 -47.69
C ILE A 2 -50.31 -30.77 -47.32
N ASP A 3 -50.95 -29.82 -46.65
CA ASP A 3 -52.29 -29.46 -46.19
C ASP A 3 -52.17 -27.96 -45.84
N ALA A 4 -53.17 -27.12 -46.09
CA ALA A 4 -54.04 -26.51 -45.06
C ALA A 4 -53.28 -25.81 -43.91
N THR A 5 -53.56 -24.61 -43.42
CA THR A 5 -54.63 -23.60 -43.55
C THR A 5 -54.36 -22.66 -42.35
N LEU A 6 -54.63 -21.37 -42.52
CA LEU A 6 -55.14 -20.45 -41.47
C LEU A 6 -54.21 -20.15 -40.26
N ASP A 7 -54.24 -18.98 -39.63
CA ASP A 7 -54.82 -17.69 -39.95
C ASP A 7 -54.19 -16.70 -38.96
N SER A 8 -54.01 -15.46 -39.41
CA SER A 8 -54.47 -14.23 -38.75
C SER A 8 -54.76 -14.27 -37.25
N ILE A 9 -54.15 -13.36 -36.48
CA ILE A 9 -54.83 -12.38 -35.60
C ILE A 9 -53.79 -11.41 -35.01
N GLN A 10 -53.96 -10.13 -35.35
CA GLN A 10 -53.35 -8.97 -34.71
C GLN A 10 -54.07 -8.65 -33.40
N LEU A 11 -53.35 -8.31 -32.34
CA LEU A 11 -53.92 -7.59 -31.19
C LEU A 11 -53.08 -6.37 -30.84
N SER A 12 -53.70 -5.25 -31.19
CA SER A 12 -53.45 -3.83 -30.90
C SER A 12 -53.14 -3.48 -29.45
N ASN A 13 -52.32 -2.44 -29.30
CA ASN A 13 -52.45 -1.23 -28.45
C ASN A 13 -53.24 -1.35 -27.14
N ILE A 14 -52.68 -0.81 -26.05
CA ILE A 14 -53.34 0.20 -25.21
C ILE A 14 -52.25 1.02 -24.49
N ASP A 15 -52.39 2.33 -24.66
CA ASP A 15 -51.67 3.44 -24.04
C ASP A 15 -51.81 3.49 -22.51
N ILE A 16 -51.02 4.35 -21.85
CA ILE A 16 -51.48 5.45 -20.96
C ILE A 16 -50.41 5.81 -19.90
N GLU A 17 -49.93 7.06 -20.02
CA GLU A 17 -49.23 7.91 -19.03
C GLU A 17 -49.77 7.80 -17.59
N PRO A 18 -48.94 8.04 -16.56
CA PRO A 18 -49.01 9.36 -15.89
C PRO A 18 -47.64 9.88 -15.40
N GLN A 19 -47.30 11.14 -15.66
CA GLN A 19 -47.68 12.33 -14.88
C GLN A 19 -47.14 12.33 -13.44
N LYS A 20 -46.27 13.32 -13.18
CA LYS A 20 -45.77 13.72 -11.86
C LYS A 20 -46.93 14.23 -11.01
N GLU A 21 -47.02 13.81 -9.75
CA GLU A 21 -47.73 14.59 -8.74
C GLU A 21 -46.96 14.70 -7.42
N LYS A 22 -47.11 15.87 -6.81
CA LYS A 22 -46.18 16.51 -5.88
C LYS A 22 -46.30 15.99 -4.45
N SER A 23 -45.14 15.94 -3.79
CA SER A 23 -44.87 16.33 -2.40
C SER A 23 -45.96 16.08 -1.34
N LYS A 24 -45.71 15.10 -0.48
CA LYS A 24 -45.93 15.25 0.97
C LYS A 24 -44.65 14.87 1.71
N LYS A 25 -44.07 15.85 2.42
CA LYS A 25 -43.25 15.59 3.60
C LYS A 25 -44.17 14.85 4.57
N VAL A 26 -43.97 13.55 4.72
CA VAL A 26 -44.41 12.83 5.90
C VAL A 26 -43.18 12.76 6.77
N GLU A 27 -43.34 13.29 7.97
CA GLU A 27 -42.34 13.40 9.02
C GLU A 27 -41.60 12.07 9.18
N GLU A 28 -40.28 12.15 9.31
CA GLU A 28 -39.45 11.05 9.77
C GLU A 28 -39.92 10.66 11.17
N GLU A 29 -40.95 9.82 11.26
CA GLU A 29 -41.02 8.89 12.36
C GLU A 29 -39.71 8.12 12.29
N LYS A 30 -38.80 8.44 13.23
CA LYS A 30 -37.75 7.54 13.67
C LYS A 30 -38.46 6.25 14.04
N ILE A 31 -38.59 5.36 13.07
CA ILE A 31 -38.79 3.95 13.34
C ILE A 31 -37.48 3.55 13.99
N GLN A 32 -37.44 3.72 15.32
CA GLN A 32 -36.46 3.12 16.19
C GLN A 32 -36.74 1.61 16.10
N PHE A 33 -36.29 1.01 15.01
CA PHE A 33 -36.21 -0.43 14.92
C PHE A 33 -35.35 -0.83 16.13
N PRO A 34 -35.85 -1.64 17.07
CA PRO A 34 -35.03 -2.07 18.18
C PRO A 34 -33.80 -2.71 17.55
N GLU A 35 -32.62 -2.09 17.72
CA GLU A 35 -31.37 -2.68 17.26
C GLU A 35 -31.28 -4.02 17.98
N THR A 36 -31.65 -5.09 17.28
CA THR A 36 -31.60 -6.43 17.85
C THR A 36 -30.18 -6.65 18.32
N HIS A 37 -30.03 -7.41 19.41
CA HIS A 37 -28.71 -7.70 19.96
C HIS A 37 -27.77 -8.23 18.87
N GLU A 38 -28.30 -8.98 17.89
CA GLU A 38 -27.63 -9.42 16.68
C GLU A 38 -27.20 -8.28 15.74
N LEU A 39 -28.05 -7.29 15.44
CA LEU A 39 -27.65 -6.17 14.58
C LEU A 39 -26.53 -5.35 15.21
N ASN A 40 -26.59 -5.12 16.52
CA ASN A 40 -25.51 -4.47 17.26
C ASN A 40 -24.26 -5.33 17.30
N GLN A 41 -24.38 -6.64 17.53
CA GLN A 41 -23.26 -7.58 17.46
C GLN A 41 -22.60 -7.58 16.07
N LEU A 42 -23.37 -7.56 14.98
CA LEU A 42 -22.85 -7.48 13.61
C LEU A 42 -22.22 -6.12 13.32
N LYS A 43 -22.75 -5.03 13.87
CA LYS A 43 -22.18 -3.68 13.76
C LYS A 43 -20.84 -3.60 14.50
N PHE A 44 -20.76 -4.14 15.72
CA PHE A 44 -19.52 -4.29 16.49
C PHE A 44 -18.51 -5.19 15.77
N LEU A 45 -18.97 -6.31 15.21
CA LEU A 45 -18.13 -7.26 14.50
C LEU A 45 -17.60 -6.66 13.19
N ASN A 46 -18.43 -5.94 12.42
CA ASN A 46 -18.00 -5.20 11.25
C ASN A 46 -17.03 -4.07 11.59
N LEU A 47 -17.30 -3.28 12.65
CA LEU A 47 -16.37 -2.25 13.12
C LEU A 47 -15.03 -2.86 13.54
N TYR A 48 -15.07 -4.01 14.22
CA TYR A 48 -13.89 -4.76 14.63
C TYR A 48 -13.12 -5.34 13.43
N TYR A 49 -13.80 -5.89 12.43
CA TYR A 49 -13.14 -6.40 11.21
C TYR A 49 -12.59 -5.27 10.35
N HIS A 50 -13.28 -4.14 10.26
CA HIS A 50 -12.85 -2.99 9.48
C HIS A 50 -11.66 -2.25 10.13
N GLN A 51 -11.56 -2.28 11.47
CA GLN A 51 -10.35 -1.84 12.19
C GLN A 51 -9.15 -2.79 12.01
N ASN A 52 -9.40 -4.04 11.63
CA ASN A 52 -8.39 -5.08 11.43
C ASN A 52 -8.23 -5.48 9.95
N GLU A 53 -8.51 -4.58 9.02
CA GLU A 53 -8.10 -4.72 7.62
C GLU A 53 -6.57 -4.61 7.53
N GLN A 54 -5.92 -5.67 7.95
CA GLN A 54 -4.50 -5.87 7.88
C GLN A 54 -4.14 -6.06 6.42
N GLN A 55 -3.42 -5.10 5.86
CA GLN A 55 -3.11 -5.11 4.44
C GLN A 55 -2.01 -6.15 4.19
N GLU A 56 -2.30 -7.12 3.32
CA GLU A 56 -1.27 -8.01 2.81
C GLU A 56 -0.39 -7.22 1.84
N ILE A 57 0.91 -7.19 2.12
CA ILE A 57 1.89 -6.45 1.34
C ILE A 57 2.74 -7.42 0.53
N THR A 58 3.02 -7.03 -0.71
CA THR A 58 3.95 -7.76 -1.57
C THR A 58 5.39 -7.42 -1.23
N GLU A 59 6.28 -8.39 -1.43
CA GLU A 59 7.71 -8.22 -1.14
C GLU A 59 8.34 -7.10 -1.96
N ASP A 60 7.90 -6.88 -3.21
CA ASP A 60 8.43 -5.81 -4.07
C ASP A 60 8.31 -4.42 -3.42
N VAL A 61 7.18 -4.15 -2.76
CA VAL A 61 6.92 -2.86 -2.13
C VAL A 61 7.80 -2.68 -0.89
N LEU A 62 8.05 -3.76 -0.15
CA LEU A 62 8.97 -3.74 1.00
C LEU A 62 10.43 -3.54 0.56
N VAL A 63 10.83 -4.13 -0.57
CA VAL A 63 12.16 -3.93 -1.15
C VAL A 63 12.35 -2.48 -1.62
N HIS A 64 11.35 -1.88 -2.26
CA HIS A 64 11.34 -0.45 -2.60
C HIS A 64 11.50 0.42 -1.36
N ASP A 65 10.75 0.12 -0.29
CA ASP A 65 10.88 0.84 0.98
C ASP A 65 12.29 0.69 1.58
N LEU A 66 12.90 -0.49 1.52
CA LEU A 66 14.26 -0.71 2.02
C LEU A 66 15.32 0.12 1.29
N ILE A 67 15.17 0.35 -0.02
CA ILE A 67 16.06 1.26 -0.76
C ILE A 67 15.98 2.68 -0.20
N TYR A 68 14.77 3.16 0.11
CA TYR A 68 14.58 4.44 0.78
C TYR A 68 15.21 4.46 2.18
N ILE A 69 15.03 3.39 2.96
CA ILE A 69 15.61 3.28 4.30
C ILE A 69 17.14 3.31 4.26
N PHE A 70 17.77 2.63 3.29
CA PHE A 70 19.23 2.65 3.11
C PHE A 70 19.78 4.05 2.86
N GLN A 71 19.01 4.93 2.23
CA GLN A 71 19.37 6.34 2.03
C GLN A 71 19.09 7.21 3.27
N GLY A 72 18.56 6.62 4.34
CA GLY A 72 18.18 7.31 5.57
C GLY A 72 16.88 8.12 5.47
N ILE A 73 16.05 7.87 4.44
CA ILE A 73 14.74 8.51 4.26
C ILE A 73 13.59 7.57 4.64
N HIS A 74 12.39 8.13 4.84
CA HIS A 74 11.22 7.35 5.23
C HIS A 74 10.60 6.65 4.02
N GLY A 75 10.24 5.38 4.19
CA GLY A 75 9.40 4.62 3.26
C GLY A 75 7.91 4.80 3.51
N ARG A 76 7.10 4.11 2.73
CA ARG A 76 5.64 4.11 2.86
C ARG A 76 5.17 3.39 4.13
N TYR A 77 5.79 2.25 4.41
CA TYR A 77 5.45 1.31 5.46
C TYR A 77 6.54 1.18 6.52
N ILE A 78 7.80 1.39 6.14
CA ILE A 78 8.92 1.46 7.08
C ILE A 78 9.24 2.94 7.34
N LYS A 79 9.16 3.36 8.60
CA LYS A 79 9.38 4.77 8.98
C LYS A 79 10.32 4.85 10.16
N PHE A 80 11.17 5.88 10.15
CA PHE A 80 11.98 6.20 11.31
C PHE A 80 11.09 6.75 12.44
N ASN A 81 11.20 6.17 13.61
CA ASN A 81 10.57 6.63 14.84
C ASN A 81 11.62 7.41 15.67
N PRO A 82 11.44 8.74 15.85
CA PRO A 82 12.38 9.56 16.62
C PRO A 82 12.39 9.27 18.12
N GLU A 83 11.32 8.70 18.68
CA GLU A 83 11.25 8.38 20.12
C GLU A 83 12.10 7.15 20.46
N THR A 84 12.15 6.19 19.54
CA THR A 84 12.90 4.93 19.73
C THR A 84 14.21 4.88 18.95
N ASP A 85 14.53 5.96 18.23
CA ASP A 85 15.71 6.13 17.38
C ASP A 85 15.97 4.92 16.47
N LYS A 86 14.93 4.43 15.80
CA LYS A 86 15.02 3.27 14.91
C LYS A 86 13.96 3.31 13.81
N PHE A 87 14.17 2.54 12.76
CA PHE A 87 13.15 2.29 11.75
C PHE A 87 12.18 1.22 12.25
N THR A 88 10.89 1.51 12.16
CA THR A 88 9.79 0.61 12.55
C THR A 88 8.86 0.39 11.37
N ILE A 89 8.34 -0.83 11.26
CA ILE A 89 7.31 -1.21 10.29
C ILE A 89 5.95 -0.83 10.87
N ASP A 90 5.01 -0.40 10.02
CA ASP A 90 3.63 -0.10 10.41
C ASP A 90 2.88 -1.35 10.90
N ASP A 91 2.26 -1.27 12.08
CA ASP A 91 1.53 -2.36 12.75
C ASP A 91 0.26 -2.80 11.99
N ARG A 92 -0.15 -2.05 10.96
CA ARG A 92 -1.30 -2.34 10.09
C ARG A 92 -0.99 -3.36 8.99
N ILE A 93 0.25 -3.83 8.92
CA ILE A 93 0.71 -4.74 7.88
C ILE A 93 0.95 -6.12 8.47
N LYS A 94 0.45 -7.15 7.80
CA LYS A 94 0.80 -8.53 8.10
C LYS A 94 2.02 -8.94 7.29
N ILE A 95 3.14 -9.14 7.99
CA ILE A 95 4.38 -9.67 7.42
C ILE A 95 4.74 -10.96 8.18
N PRO A 96 5.16 -12.04 7.49
CA PRO A 96 5.69 -13.21 8.17
C PRO A 96 6.87 -12.84 9.08
N LYS A 97 6.91 -13.42 10.28
CA LYS A 97 8.00 -13.20 11.25
C LYS A 97 9.42 -13.26 10.65
N PRO A 98 9.81 -14.25 9.81
CA PRO A 98 11.17 -14.27 9.26
C PRO A 98 11.46 -13.07 8.35
N THR A 99 10.50 -12.64 7.54
CA THR A 99 10.62 -11.46 6.68
C THR A 99 10.71 -10.19 7.51
N TYR A 100 9.91 -10.08 8.57
CA TYR A 100 10.00 -8.97 9.53
C TYR A 100 11.39 -8.86 10.16
N GLU A 101 11.95 -9.97 10.64
CA GLU A 101 13.30 -10.00 11.22
C GLU A 101 14.39 -9.59 10.22
N LEU A 102 14.25 -10.02 8.96
CA LEU A 102 15.17 -9.61 7.89
C LEU A 102 15.08 -8.12 7.63
N ILE A 103 13.86 -7.58 7.47
CA ILE A 103 13.64 -6.15 7.22
C ILE A 103 14.13 -5.32 8.40
N SER A 104 13.91 -5.76 9.65
CA SER A 104 14.41 -5.08 10.84
C SER A 104 15.94 -4.95 10.81
N LYS A 105 16.66 -6.05 10.53
CA LYS A 105 18.12 -6.05 10.43
C LYS A 105 18.62 -5.17 9.28
N LEU A 106 17.95 -5.19 8.14
CA LEU A 106 18.32 -4.32 7.01
C LEU A 106 18.05 -2.85 7.36
N SER A 107 16.95 -2.55 8.05
CA SER A 107 16.60 -1.19 8.44
C SER A 107 17.58 -0.58 9.45
N GLU A 108 18.23 -1.40 10.28
CA GLU A 108 19.34 -0.97 11.14
C GLU A 108 20.51 -0.40 10.34
N LEU A 109 20.79 -0.92 9.14
CA LEU A 109 21.83 -0.37 8.25
C LEU A 109 21.51 1.06 7.81
N GLY A 110 20.25 1.32 7.45
CA GLY A 110 19.79 2.67 7.12
C GLY A 110 19.89 3.64 8.30
N TRP A 111 19.66 3.15 9.52
CA TRP A 111 19.87 3.94 10.74
C TRP A 111 21.34 4.28 10.96
N LEU A 112 22.24 3.29 10.88
CA LEU A 112 23.68 3.49 11.00
C LEU A 112 24.20 4.49 9.96
N TYR A 113 23.74 4.34 8.71
CA TYR A 113 24.03 5.29 7.65
C TYR A 113 23.65 6.72 8.07
N ARG A 114 22.44 6.91 8.63
CA ARG A 114 21.97 8.23 9.07
C ARG A 114 22.84 8.81 10.19
N GLN A 115 23.26 7.99 11.15
CA GLN A 115 24.14 8.42 12.25
C GLN A 115 25.50 8.89 11.73
N ILE A 116 26.12 8.14 10.81
CA ILE A 116 27.42 8.50 10.23
C ILE A 116 27.28 9.74 9.34
N HIS A 117 26.22 9.81 8.53
CA HIS A 117 25.93 10.97 7.69
C HIS A 117 25.72 12.23 8.53
N GLN A 118 24.96 12.15 9.62
CA GLN A 118 24.79 13.28 10.55
C GLN A 118 26.10 13.69 11.21
N PHE A 119 26.91 12.74 11.67
CA PHE A 119 28.22 13.02 12.26
C PHE A 119 29.16 13.75 11.29
N THR A 120 29.21 13.30 10.03
CA THR A 120 30.07 13.91 9.01
C THR A 120 29.61 15.29 8.55
N TYR A 121 28.32 15.60 8.67
CA TYR A 121 27.75 16.90 8.28
C TYR A 121 27.78 17.93 9.41
N GLN A 122 27.47 17.52 10.64
CA GLN A 122 27.33 18.43 11.78
C GLN A 122 28.66 18.86 12.39
N VAL A 123 29.69 18.01 12.33
CA VAL A 123 30.96 18.27 12.99
C VAL A 123 31.96 18.85 12.00
N GLN A 124 32.25 20.16 12.14
CA GLN A 124 33.43 20.75 11.52
C GLN A 124 34.69 20.06 12.10
N PRO A 125 35.46 19.31 11.29
CA PRO A 125 36.55 18.52 11.82
C PRO A 125 37.74 19.41 12.24
N ILE A 126 37.89 19.61 13.55
CA ILE A 126 39.04 20.31 14.14
C ILE A 126 40.20 19.32 14.28
N GLY A 127 41.36 19.67 13.69
CA GLY A 127 42.59 18.89 13.76
C GLY A 127 42.75 17.89 12.61
N LEU A 128 44.00 17.68 12.18
CA LEU A 128 44.33 16.90 10.98
C LEU A 128 43.84 15.44 11.07
N VAL A 129 44.00 14.78 12.22
CA VAL A 129 43.56 13.39 12.42
C VAL A 129 42.05 13.27 12.22
N ARG A 130 41.27 14.19 12.82
CA ARG A 130 39.80 14.20 12.68
C ARG A 130 39.39 14.48 11.24
N GLN A 131 40.07 15.40 10.54
CA GLN A 131 39.82 15.66 9.13
C GLN A 131 40.04 14.43 8.26
N ARG A 132 41.16 13.71 8.46
CA ARG A 132 41.44 12.47 7.72
C ARG A 132 40.41 11.39 8.02
N PHE A 133 39.98 11.26 9.27
CA PHE A 133 38.93 10.33 9.65
C PHE A 133 37.58 10.68 8.99
N CYS A 134 37.14 11.94 9.05
CA CYS A 134 35.92 12.38 8.37
C CYS A 134 35.99 12.18 6.86
N ALA A 135 37.14 12.45 6.23
CA ALA A 135 37.34 12.21 4.80
C ALA A 135 37.25 10.71 4.45
N ALA A 136 37.80 9.83 5.31
CA ALA A 136 37.67 8.39 5.13
C ALA A 136 36.20 7.92 5.26
N LEU A 137 35.45 8.44 6.24
CA LEU A 137 34.02 8.16 6.39
C LEU A 137 33.22 8.63 5.18
N GLN A 138 33.46 9.85 4.69
CA GLN A 138 32.79 10.37 3.49
C GLN A 138 33.08 9.51 2.25
N LYS A 139 34.32 9.03 2.11
CA LYS A 139 34.67 8.09 1.04
C LYS A 139 33.86 6.79 1.16
N GLU A 140 33.77 6.22 2.36
CA GLU A 140 33.01 4.98 2.59
C GLU A 140 31.52 5.17 2.32
N LEU A 141 30.93 6.28 2.79
CA LEU A 141 29.53 6.64 2.48
C LEU A 141 29.31 6.78 0.97
N THR A 142 30.29 7.30 0.23
CA THR A 142 30.20 7.42 -1.24
C THR A 142 30.18 6.04 -1.91
N GLU A 143 31.01 5.09 -1.46
CA GLU A 143 30.97 3.72 -1.98
C GLU A 143 29.64 3.02 -1.64
N TYR A 144 29.11 3.26 -0.44
CA TYR A 144 27.79 2.78 -0.05
C TYR A 144 26.67 3.31 -0.97
N TYR A 145 26.70 4.60 -1.34
CA TYR A 145 25.74 5.15 -2.31
C TYR A 145 25.83 4.51 -3.69
N LYS A 146 27.03 4.21 -4.16
CA LYS A 146 27.20 3.49 -5.44
C LYS A 146 26.53 2.12 -5.40
N LEU A 147 26.61 1.42 -4.27
CA LEU A 147 25.91 0.14 -4.09
C LEU A 147 24.39 0.34 -4.17
N ILE A 148 23.84 1.35 -3.49
CA ILE A 148 22.40 1.65 -3.56
C ILE A 148 21.97 1.92 -5.00
N THR A 149 22.72 2.72 -5.77
CA THR A 149 22.41 3.00 -7.17
C THR A 149 22.38 1.73 -8.03
N VAL A 150 23.27 0.76 -7.75
CA VAL A 150 23.24 -0.54 -8.42
C VAL A 150 21.98 -1.32 -8.04
N LEU A 151 21.59 -1.33 -6.77
CA LEU A 151 20.37 -1.99 -6.29
C LEU A 151 19.10 -1.37 -6.91
N GLU A 152 19.01 -0.04 -6.94
CA GLU A 152 17.93 0.69 -7.61
C GLU A 152 17.83 0.32 -9.09
N SER A 153 18.96 0.26 -9.79
CA SER A 153 18.99 -0.11 -11.20
C SER A 153 18.46 -1.54 -11.44
N GLN A 154 18.79 -2.48 -10.55
CA GLN A 154 18.27 -3.85 -10.62
C GLN A 154 16.77 -3.91 -10.34
N LEU A 155 16.28 -3.12 -9.38
CA LEU A 155 14.87 -3.05 -9.04
C LEU A 155 14.03 -2.51 -10.21
N ILE A 156 14.49 -1.43 -10.86
CA ILE A 156 13.86 -0.86 -12.07
C ILE A 156 13.85 -1.87 -13.23
N ALA A 157 14.92 -2.65 -13.38
CA ALA A 157 14.99 -3.69 -14.41
C ALA A 157 13.97 -4.83 -14.16
N MET A 158 13.68 -5.17 -12.91
CA MET A 158 12.67 -6.17 -12.56
C MET A 158 11.24 -5.67 -12.83
N ASP A 159 10.94 -4.41 -12.51
CA ASP A 159 9.64 -3.79 -12.76
C ASP A 159 9.32 -3.71 -14.26
N THR A 160 10.33 -3.43 -15.09
CA THR A 160 10.17 -3.38 -16.55
C THR A 160 10.09 -4.76 -17.21
N GLY A 161 10.69 -5.80 -16.61
CA GLY A 161 10.65 -7.18 -17.10
C GLY A 161 9.33 -7.92 -16.85
N THR A 162 8.58 -7.57 -15.80
CA THR A 162 7.29 -8.20 -15.46
C THR A 162 6.13 -7.69 -16.32
N SER A 163 6.21 -6.47 -16.86
CA SER A 163 5.18 -5.93 -17.76
C SER A 163 5.09 -6.67 -19.11
N SER A 164 6.16 -7.34 -19.57
CA SER A 164 6.13 -8.16 -20.80
C SER A 164 5.60 -9.57 -20.56
N LYS A 165 5.73 -10.13 -19.36
CA LYS A 165 5.19 -11.46 -19.03
C LYS A 165 3.68 -11.41 -18.73
N ASN A 166 3.17 -10.33 -18.15
CA ASN A 166 1.75 -10.20 -17.81
C ASN A 166 0.82 -9.84 -18.99
N LYS A 167 1.35 -9.46 -20.16
CA LYS A 167 0.54 -9.30 -21.39
C LYS A 167 0.27 -10.63 -22.10
N ILE A 168 1.08 -11.66 -21.87
CA ILE A 168 0.94 -12.96 -22.55
C ILE A 168 -0.10 -13.84 -21.85
N PHE A 169 -0.31 -13.68 -20.54
CA PHE A 169 -1.21 -14.55 -19.76
C PHE A 169 -2.64 -14.02 -19.56
N ARG A 170 -3.05 -12.90 -20.17
CA ARG A 170 -4.45 -12.41 -20.12
C ARG A 170 -5.25 -12.59 -21.41
N ASN A 171 -4.66 -13.16 -22.46
CA ASN A 171 -5.33 -13.33 -23.76
C ASN A 171 -5.73 -14.77 -24.11
N PHE A 172 -5.69 -15.70 -23.15
CA PHE A 172 -6.27 -17.03 -23.31
C PHE A 172 -6.93 -17.49 -22.01
N GLY A 173 -8.26 -17.62 -22.03
CA GLY A 173 -9.09 -18.09 -20.93
C GLY A 173 -10.45 -17.44 -20.94
#